data_AF-A0A9Q1HZI5-F1
#
_entry.id   AF-A0A9Q1HZI5-F1
#
_cell.length_a   1.000
_cell.length_b   1.000
_cell.length_c   1.000
_cell.angle_alpha   90.00
_cell.angle_beta   90.00
_cell.angle_gamma   90.00
#
_symmetry.space_group_name_H-M   'P 1'
#
loop_
_entity.id
_entity.type
_entity.pdbx_description
1 polymer ?
#
loop_
_entity_poly.entity_id
_entity_poly.type
_entity_poly.pdbx_seq_one_letter_code
_entity_poly.pdbx_strand_id
1 'polypeptide(L)'
;MDKKKRGPNWTAEEKSILLKEYSKRRAILESRVNSDLSKFAKLKHWEEIAECINAFNPLIRRSIYDIKKKLLNIAYTARNNPRLRHTLRKRVPVPPQFAEVPFLSSPTACPQETASTPATMQFNLPPVPEDQQTKSPQPDPPASPIPESSRTHDEPRELDGQGGELQRLHAAITDCGDRIVAALEPIADSFQQLTHQVGLLVEVLAKQAQVRTPCRHVCPTCRCLPEQSCNSEGTEQHLKSEVEQFTWEA
;
A
#
# COMPACT_ATOMS: atom_id res chain seq x y z
N MET A 1 -31.95 28.94 -3.95
CA MET A 1 -31.43 27.78 -4.72
C MET A 1 -30.07 28.16 -5.28
N ASP A 2 -29.02 28.05 -4.47
CA ASP A 2 -27.66 28.36 -4.93
C ASP A 2 -27.21 27.33 -5.96
N LYS A 3 -27.01 27.79 -7.19
CA LYS A 3 -26.45 26.97 -8.27
C LYS A 3 -25.04 26.56 -7.82
N LYS A 4 -24.85 25.29 -7.44
CA LYS A 4 -23.54 24.72 -7.08
C LYS A 4 -22.56 25.03 -8.22
N LYS A 5 -21.65 25.98 -7.99
CA LYS A 5 -20.61 26.34 -8.96
C LYS A 5 -19.82 25.07 -9.28
N ARG A 6 -19.67 24.77 -10.57
CA ARG A 6 -18.86 23.62 -11.01
C ARG A 6 -17.42 23.86 -10.55
N GLY A 7 -16.84 22.89 -9.85
CA GLY A 7 -15.43 22.95 -9.48
C GLY A 7 -14.52 22.96 -10.72
N PRO A 8 -13.28 23.43 -10.59
CA PRO A 8 -12.33 23.48 -11.71
C PRO A 8 -12.05 22.08 -12.26
N ASN A 9 -11.83 22.00 -13.57
CA ASN A 9 -11.57 20.74 -14.29
C ASN A 9 -10.27 20.08 -13.83
N TRP A 10 -10.20 18.76 -13.94
CA TRP A 10 -8.99 17.97 -13.64
C TRP A 10 -8.10 17.88 -14.88
N THR A 11 -6.83 18.27 -14.77
CA THR A 11 -5.85 18.17 -15.86
C THR A 11 -5.45 16.72 -16.11
N ALA A 12 -4.67 16.45 -17.16
CA ALA A 12 -4.19 15.10 -17.45
C ALA A 12 -3.07 14.69 -16.48
N GLU A 13 -2.22 15.65 -16.14
CA GLU A 13 -1.07 15.52 -15.25
C GLU A 13 -1.53 15.21 -13.82
N GLU A 14 -2.54 15.95 -13.31
CA GLU A 14 -3.14 15.69 -11.99
C GLU A 14 -3.68 14.25 -11.89
N LYS A 15 -4.34 13.76 -12.95
CA LYS A 15 -4.86 12.37 -13.00
C LYS A 15 -3.72 11.36 -13.02
N SER A 16 -2.65 11.65 -13.75
CA SER A 16 -1.45 10.80 -13.80
C SER A 16 -0.78 10.67 -12.43
N ILE A 17 -0.58 11.81 -11.75
CA ILE A 17 -0.01 11.85 -10.38
C ILE A 17 -0.92 11.09 -9.41
N LEU A 18 -2.23 11.34 -9.46
CA LEU A 18 -3.20 10.62 -8.63
C LEU A 18 -3.09 9.10 -8.79
N LEU A 19 -3.07 8.61 -10.04
CA LEU A 19 -2.98 7.17 -10.30
C LEU A 19 -1.62 6.59 -9.88
N LYS A 20 -0.51 7.33 -10.09
CA LYS A 20 0.84 6.92 -9.68
C LYS A 20 0.94 6.79 -8.17
N GLU A 21 0.55 7.84 -7.43
CA GLU A 21 0.66 7.86 -5.97
C GLU A 21 -0.34 6.92 -5.28
N TYR A 22 -1.54 6.75 -5.85
CA TYR A 22 -2.49 5.73 -5.41
C TYR A 22 -1.93 4.32 -5.58
N SER A 23 -1.33 4.02 -6.74
CA SER A 23 -0.78 2.69 -7.03
C SER A 23 0.34 2.31 -6.07
N LYS A 24 1.22 3.26 -5.71
CA LYS A 24 2.27 3.05 -4.70
C LYS A 24 1.71 2.65 -3.33
N ARG A 25 0.58 3.24 -2.92
CA ARG A 25 -0.03 3.05 -1.58
C ARG A 25 -1.23 2.10 -1.59
N ARG A 26 -1.47 1.42 -2.72
CA ARG A 26 -2.69 0.64 -2.96
C ARG A 26 -2.92 -0.45 -1.91
N ALA A 27 -1.87 -1.15 -1.48
CA ALA A 27 -1.96 -2.22 -0.49
C ALA A 27 -2.58 -1.74 0.84
N ILE A 28 -2.24 -0.53 1.27
CA ILE A 28 -2.71 0.04 2.54
C ILE A 28 -4.12 0.63 2.35
N LEU A 29 -4.33 1.37 1.26
CA LEU A 29 -5.61 2.02 0.94
C LEU A 29 -6.75 1.02 0.68
N GLU A 30 -6.46 -0.10 0.02
CA GLU A 30 -7.42 -1.18 -0.29
C GLU A 30 -7.45 -2.28 0.79
N SER A 31 -6.67 -2.16 1.86
CA SER A 31 -6.67 -3.16 2.94
C SER A 31 -8.08 -3.31 3.55
N ARG A 32 -8.51 -4.56 3.79
CA ARG A 32 -9.82 -4.86 4.40
C ARG A 32 -9.88 -4.52 5.90
N VAL A 33 -8.73 -4.26 6.52
CA VAL A 33 -8.63 -3.95 7.95
C VAL A 33 -9.22 -2.57 8.23
N ASN A 34 -10.21 -2.53 9.12
CA ASN A 34 -10.94 -1.32 9.50
C ASN A 34 -10.77 -0.96 10.98
N SER A 35 -9.61 -1.28 11.57
CA SER A 35 -9.23 -0.79 12.90
C SER A 35 -9.06 0.73 12.88
N ASP A 36 -9.21 1.40 14.02
CA ASP A 36 -9.05 2.86 14.07
C ASP A 36 -7.64 3.29 13.67
N LEU A 37 -6.62 2.52 14.07
CA LEU A 37 -5.23 2.71 13.61
C LEU A 37 -5.12 2.62 12.07
N SER A 38 -5.79 1.64 11.45
CA SER A 38 -5.86 1.52 9.99
C SER A 38 -6.58 2.70 9.33
N LYS A 39 -7.64 3.25 9.96
CA LYS A 39 -8.33 4.44 9.44
C LYS A 39 -7.42 5.67 9.45
N PHE A 40 -6.67 5.89 10.54
CA PHE A 40 -5.67 6.97 10.62
C PHE A 40 -4.56 6.79 9.59
N ALA A 41 -4.02 5.58 9.44
CA ALA A 41 -3.01 5.28 8.42
C ALA A 41 -3.51 5.55 7.00
N LYS A 42 -4.73 5.09 6.68
CA LYS A 42 -5.39 5.37 5.39
C LYS A 42 -5.59 6.87 5.18
N LEU A 43 -6.05 7.60 6.20
CA LEU A 43 -6.25 9.04 6.13
C LEU A 43 -4.94 9.78 5.85
N LYS A 44 -3.87 9.44 6.58
CA LYS A 44 -2.53 9.99 6.36
C LYS A 44 -2.04 9.77 4.92
N HIS A 45 -2.21 8.57 4.38
CA HIS A 45 -1.86 8.32 2.98
C HIS A 45 -2.71 9.09 1.97
N TRP A 46 -3.98 9.37 2.28
CA TRP A 46 -4.79 10.26 1.46
C TRP A 46 -4.34 11.72 1.54
N GLU A 47 -3.88 12.18 2.71
CA GLU A 47 -3.28 13.50 2.91
C GLU A 47 -2.00 13.64 2.07
N GLU A 48 -1.08 12.67 2.14
CA GLU A 48 0.13 12.65 1.32
C GLU A 48 -0.17 12.73 -0.19
N ILE A 49 -1.18 11.99 -0.67
CA ILE A 49 -1.62 12.07 -2.08
C ILE A 49 -2.14 13.48 -2.40
N ALA A 50 -2.91 14.08 -1.50
CA ALA A 50 -3.44 15.43 -1.66
C ALA A 50 -2.32 16.46 -1.69
N GLU A 51 -1.31 16.33 -0.84
CA GLU A 51 -0.10 17.16 -0.82
C GLU A 51 0.65 17.06 -2.14
N CYS A 52 0.91 15.85 -2.67
CA CYS A 52 1.57 15.70 -3.97
C CYS A 52 0.82 16.40 -5.12
N ILE A 53 -0.52 16.29 -5.15
CA ILE A 53 -1.34 16.93 -6.19
C ILE A 53 -1.35 18.46 -6.01
N ASN A 54 -1.49 18.94 -4.77
CA ASN A 54 -1.53 20.37 -4.46
C ASN A 54 -0.16 21.04 -4.65
N ALA A 55 0.94 20.31 -4.42
CA ALA A 55 2.30 20.77 -4.71
C ALA A 55 2.51 20.95 -6.23
N PHE A 56 1.94 20.06 -7.04
CA PHE A 56 1.97 20.18 -8.50
C PHE A 56 1.13 21.35 -9.02
N ASN A 57 -0.06 21.58 -8.45
CA ASN A 57 -0.95 22.67 -8.85
C ASN A 57 -1.37 23.53 -7.65
N PRO A 58 -0.52 24.47 -7.19
CA PRO A 58 -0.79 25.27 -6.00
C PRO A 58 -1.96 26.24 -6.16
N LEU A 59 -2.36 26.56 -7.39
CA LEU A 59 -3.49 27.45 -7.69
C LEU A 59 -4.84 26.83 -7.30
N ILE A 60 -4.94 25.50 -7.34
CA ILE A 60 -6.19 24.79 -7.07
C ILE A 60 -5.94 23.74 -5.99
N ARG A 61 -6.29 24.08 -4.75
CA ARG A 61 -6.22 23.12 -3.64
C ARG A 61 -7.38 22.13 -3.73
N ARG A 62 -7.06 20.86 -3.92
CA ARG A 62 -8.01 19.74 -3.92
C ARG A 62 -8.12 19.17 -2.51
N SER A 63 -9.35 18.90 -2.10
CA SER A 63 -9.61 18.17 -0.86
C SER A 63 -9.45 16.66 -1.05
N ILE A 64 -9.22 15.93 0.04
CA ILE A 64 -9.20 14.45 0.04
C ILE A 64 -10.50 13.88 -0.56
N TYR A 65 -11.63 14.52 -0.26
CA TYR A 65 -12.93 14.13 -0.78
C TYR A 65 -12.98 14.23 -2.32
N ASP A 66 -12.51 15.34 -2.89
CA ASP A 66 -12.47 15.53 -4.35
C ASP A 66 -11.57 14.50 -5.03
N ILE A 67 -10.43 14.19 -4.40
CA ILE A 67 -9.48 13.20 -4.88
C ILE A 67 -10.11 11.81 -4.91
N LYS A 68 -10.72 11.36 -3.80
CA LYS A 68 -11.43 10.07 -3.72
C LYS A 68 -12.54 9.98 -4.76
N LYS A 69 -13.35 11.04 -4.86
CA LYS A 69 -14.43 11.13 -5.85
C LYS A 69 -13.89 11.04 -7.27
N LYS A 70 -12.76 11.69 -7.56
CA LYS A 70 -12.14 11.65 -8.88
C LYS A 70 -11.60 10.26 -9.20
N LEU A 71 -10.95 9.60 -8.26
CA LEU A 71 -10.45 8.24 -8.44
C LEU A 71 -11.59 7.26 -8.75
N LEU A 72 -12.70 7.31 -8.00
CA LEU A 72 -13.89 6.50 -8.27
C LEU A 72 -14.46 6.75 -9.67
N ASN A 73 -14.49 8.02 -10.09
CA ASN A 73 -14.93 8.38 -11.44
C ASN A 73 -14.00 7.80 -12.52
N ILE A 74 -12.68 7.87 -12.34
CA ILE A 74 -11.70 7.28 -13.26
C ILE A 74 -11.90 5.75 -13.34
N ALA A 75 -12.01 5.07 -12.20
CA ALA A 75 -12.24 3.64 -12.13
C ALA A 75 -13.56 3.23 -12.81
N TYR A 76 -14.63 3.98 -12.57
CA TYR A 76 -15.93 3.79 -13.21
C TYR A 76 -15.84 3.96 -14.73
N THR A 77 -15.23 5.06 -15.20
CA THR A 77 -15.05 5.32 -16.63
C THR A 77 -14.19 4.23 -17.29
N ALA A 78 -13.13 3.76 -16.63
CA ALA A 78 -12.31 2.66 -17.14
C ALA A 78 -13.11 1.36 -17.25
N ARG A 79 -13.88 1.00 -16.21
CA ARG A 79 -14.74 -0.20 -16.20
C ARG A 79 -15.86 -0.15 -17.25
N ASN A 80 -16.37 1.04 -17.53
CA ASN A 80 -17.49 1.24 -18.46
C ASN A 80 -17.05 1.65 -19.87
N ASN A 81 -15.75 1.74 -20.15
CA ASN A 81 -15.28 2.05 -21.49
C ASN A 81 -15.55 0.84 -22.41
N PRO A 82 -16.46 0.96 -23.40
CA PRO A 82 -16.82 -0.16 -24.27
C PRO A 82 -15.63 -0.64 -25.11
N ARG A 83 -14.67 0.23 -25.43
CA ARG A 83 -13.47 -0.14 -26.20
C ARG A 83 -12.57 -1.11 -25.43
N LEU A 84 -12.45 -0.94 -24.11
CA LEU A 84 -11.72 -1.88 -23.24
C LEU A 84 -12.48 -3.19 -23.06
N ARG A 85 -13.81 -3.15 -23.00
CA ARG A 85 -14.63 -4.37 -22.92
C ARG A 85 -14.54 -5.21 -24.20
N HIS A 86 -14.54 -4.58 -25.37
CA HIS A 86 -14.42 -5.29 -26.64
C HIS A 86 -13.04 -5.92 -26.85
N THR A 87 -11.97 -5.33 -26.33
CA THR A 87 -10.62 -5.91 -26.41
C THR A 87 -10.44 -7.07 -25.43
N LEU A 88 -10.94 -6.95 -24.19
CA LEU A 88 -10.93 -8.06 -23.22
C LEU A 88 -11.79 -9.26 -23.66
N ARG A 89 -12.93 -9.02 -24.32
CA ARG A 89 -13.78 -10.10 -24.84
C ARG A 89 -13.25 -10.76 -26.12
N LYS A 90 -12.24 -10.19 -26.78
CA LYS A 90 -11.77 -10.65 -28.10
C LYS A 90 -10.71 -11.75 -28.09
N ARG A 91 -10.21 -12.23 -26.94
CA ARG A 91 -9.21 -13.31 -26.93
C ARG A 91 -9.34 -14.25 -25.74
N VAL A 92 -10.06 -15.34 -25.95
CA VAL A 92 -9.38 -16.63 -25.99
C VAL A 92 -9.57 -17.10 -27.43
N PRO A 93 -8.53 -17.11 -28.29
CA PRO A 93 -8.58 -17.93 -29.48
C PRO A 93 -8.96 -19.31 -28.97
N VAL A 94 -10.15 -19.80 -29.35
CA VAL A 94 -10.53 -21.18 -29.08
C VAL A 94 -9.31 -21.99 -29.51
N PRO A 95 -8.61 -22.68 -28.58
CA PRO A 95 -7.44 -23.43 -28.96
C PRO A 95 -7.87 -24.29 -30.15
N PRO A 96 -7.14 -24.25 -31.29
CA PRO A 96 -7.49 -25.05 -32.45
C PRO A 96 -7.75 -26.44 -31.92
N GLN A 97 -8.99 -26.91 -32.10
CA GLN A 97 -9.49 -28.14 -31.53
C GLN A 97 -8.39 -29.17 -31.75
N PHE A 98 -7.75 -29.60 -30.65
CA PHE A 98 -6.75 -30.64 -30.74
C PHE A 98 -7.46 -31.76 -31.48
N ALA A 99 -6.98 -32.06 -32.69
CA ALA A 99 -7.46 -33.17 -33.48
C ALA A 99 -7.59 -34.36 -32.53
N GLU A 100 -8.79 -34.94 -32.51
CA GLU A 100 -9.17 -36.04 -31.65
C GLU A 100 -8.08 -37.11 -31.69
N VAL A 101 -7.20 -37.11 -30.70
CA VAL A 101 -6.31 -38.24 -30.45
C VAL A 101 -7.17 -39.33 -29.84
N PRO A 102 -7.28 -40.52 -30.46
CA PRO A 102 -8.06 -41.61 -29.94
C PRO A 102 -7.57 -41.97 -28.54
N PHE A 103 -8.42 -41.72 -27.55
CA PHE A 103 -8.18 -42.04 -26.15
C PHE A 103 -8.28 -43.55 -25.98
N LEU A 104 -7.14 -44.24 -26.04
CA LEU A 104 -7.03 -45.67 -25.74
C LEU A 104 -7.33 -45.88 -24.26
N SER A 105 -8.41 -46.59 -24.01
CA SER A 105 -8.96 -46.91 -22.70
C SER A 105 -7.93 -47.61 -21.82
N SER A 106 -7.73 -47.11 -20.60
CA SER A 106 -7.18 -47.90 -19.50
C SER A 106 -8.13 -47.81 -18.30
N PRO A 107 -8.52 -48.94 -17.70
CA PRO A 107 -9.36 -48.96 -16.51
C PRO A 107 -8.45 -48.87 -15.28
N THR A 108 -8.60 -47.82 -14.49
CA THR A 108 -8.14 -47.86 -13.10
C THR A 108 -9.21 -47.22 -12.25
N ALA A 109 -9.88 -48.10 -11.50
CA ALA A 109 -10.83 -47.76 -10.48
C ALA A 109 -10.16 -46.87 -9.42
N CYS A 110 -10.76 -45.72 -9.15
CA CYS A 110 -10.52 -44.99 -7.91
C CYS A 110 -11.87 -44.50 -7.36
N PRO A 111 -12.05 -44.48 -6.02
CA PRO A 111 -13.36 -44.45 -5.38
C PRO A 111 -14.01 -43.07 -5.43
N GLN A 112 -15.33 -43.08 -5.53
CA GLN A 112 -16.19 -41.91 -5.41
C GLN A 112 -16.13 -41.35 -3.98
N GLU A 113 -15.56 -40.16 -3.80
CA GLU A 113 -15.90 -39.29 -2.68
C GLU A 113 -17.10 -38.43 -3.06
N THR A 114 -18.17 -38.61 -2.32
CA THR A 114 -19.43 -37.89 -2.41
C THR A 114 -19.24 -36.40 -2.11
N ALA A 115 -19.34 -35.58 -3.16
CA ALA A 115 -19.42 -34.13 -3.05
C ALA A 115 -20.71 -33.73 -2.33
N SER A 116 -20.57 -33.20 -1.11
CA SER A 116 -21.64 -32.48 -0.42
C SER A 116 -21.62 -31.02 -0.88
N THR A 117 -22.67 -30.65 -1.59
CA THR A 117 -23.01 -29.30 -2.02
C THR A 117 -23.21 -28.40 -0.79
N PRO A 118 -22.46 -27.31 -0.59
CA PRO A 118 -22.81 -26.34 0.43
C PRO A 118 -24.01 -25.52 -0.07
N ALA A 119 -25.09 -25.60 0.69
CA ALA A 119 -26.32 -24.86 0.48
C ALA A 119 -26.05 -23.35 0.39
N THR A 120 -26.54 -22.73 -0.68
CA THR A 120 -26.66 -21.29 -0.84
C THR A 120 -27.55 -20.73 0.27
N MET A 121 -26.94 -20.23 1.34
CA MET A 121 -27.63 -19.45 2.38
C MET A 121 -28.00 -18.09 1.79
N GLN A 122 -29.27 -17.93 1.44
CA GLN A 122 -29.89 -16.71 0.98
C GLN A 122 -30.10 -15.78 2.20
N PHE A 123 -29.17 -14.84 2.41
CA PHE A 123 -29.32 -13.81 3.44
C PHE A 123 -30.35 -12.77 3.01
N ASN A 124 -31.57 -12.88 3.53
CA ASN A 124 -32.53 -11.78 3.55
C ASN A 124 -32.09 -10.78 4.63
N LEU A 125 -31.53 -9.65 4.21
CA LEU A 125 -31.28 -8.51 5.08
C LEU A 125 -32.63 -7.84 5.45
N PRO A 126 -32.90 -7.58 6.73
CA PRO A 126 -34.06 -6.78 7.12
C PRO A 126 -33.91 -5.33 6.62
N PRO A 127 -35.03 -4.65 6.31
CA PRO A 127 -35.02 -3.24 5.96
C PRO A 127 -34.46 -2.42 7.12
N VAL A 128 -33.43 -1.62 6.82
CA VAL A 128 -32.85 -0.64 7.75
C VAL A 128 -33.90 0.46 7.96
N PRO A 129 -34.28 0.78 9.21
CA PRO A 129 -35.15 1.92 9.47
C PRO A 129 -34.40 3.22 9.13
N GLU A 130 -34.87 3.88 8.07
CA GLU A 130 -34.67 5.30 7.83
C GLU A 130 -35.36 6.08 8.95
N ASP A 131 -34.61 6.54 9.94
CA ASP A 131 -34.86 7.84 10.58
C ASP A 131 -33.77 8.12 11.61
N GLN A 132 -32.92 9.09 11.31
CA GLN A 132 -32.40 10.05 12.28
C GLN A 132 -31.72 11.18 11.53
N GLN A 133 -32.56 12.12 11.14
CA GLN A 133 -32.21 13.45 10.67
C GLN A 133 -31.49 14.19 11.81
N THR A 134 -30.17 14.11 11.87
CA THR A 134 -29.35 14.98 12.72
C THR A 134 -29.55 16.42 12.30
N LYS A 135 -30.38 17.12 13.09
CA LYS A 135 -30.60 18.56 13.04
C LYS A 135 -29.28 19.25 13.35
N SER A 136 -28.64 19.80 12.32
CA SER A 136 -27.45 20.65 12.48
C SER A 136 -27.75 21.80 13.44
N PRO A 137 -26.86 22.10 14.41
CA PRO A 137 -26.97 23.31 15.22
C PRO A 137 -26.86 24.54 14.32
N GLN A 138 -27.82 25.46 14.44
CA GLN A 138 -27.67 26.79 13.86
C GLN A 138 -26.52 27.53 14.57
N PRO A 139 -25.67 28.26 13.84
CA PRO A 139 -24.73 29.18 14.45
C PRO A 139 -25.49 30.36 15.07
N ASP A 140 -25.28 30.59 16.35
CA ASP A 140 -25.81 31.75 17.07
C ASP A 140 -25.27 33.07 16.48
N PRO A 141 -26.06 34.14 16.47
CA PRO A 141 -25.64 35.45 15.99
C PRO A 141 -24.55 36.07 16.89
N PRO A 142 -23.70 36.96 16.34
CA PRO A 142 -22.61 37.58 17.08
C PRO A 142 -23.15 38.42 18.24
N ALA A 143 -22.71 38.07 19.46
CA ALA A 143 -22.99 38.83 20.66
C ALA A 143 -22.38 40.23 20.58
N SER A 144 -23.19 41.23 20.94
CA SER A 144 -22.81 42.63 21.10
C SER A 144 -21.71 42.81 22.16
N PRO A 145 -20.97 43.93 22.11
CA PRO A 145 -19.84 44.19 22.99
C PRO A 145 -20.30 44.40 24.44
N ILE A 146 -19.72 43.63 25.36
CA ILE A 146 -19.89 43.81 26.80
C ILE A 146 -18.96 44.96 27.24
N PRO A 147 -19.46 45.94 28.01
CA PRO A 147 -18.64 47.04 28.51
C PRO A 147 -17.68 46.56 29.61
N GLU A 148 -16.43 47.01 29.49
CA GLU A 148 -15.38 46.89 30.52
C GLU A 148 -15.89 47.48 31.84
N SER A 149 -16.04 46.65 32.86
CA SER A 149 -16.21 47.11 34.23
C SER A 149 -15.45 46.21 35.20
N SER A 150 -14.45 46.84 35.83
CA SER A 150 -14.04 46.60 37.22
C SER A 150 -13.41 45.24 37.52
N ARG A 151 -12.11 45.18 37.26
CA ARG A 151 -11.17 44.16 37.71
C ARG A 151 -10.98 44.25 39.23
N THR A 152 -11.79 43.53 39.99
CA THR A 152 -11.48 43.17 41.38
C THR A 152 -10.56 41.96 41.40
N HIS A 153 -9.51 42.05 42.23
CA HIS A 153 -8.59 40.98 42.57
C HIS A 153 -9.36 39.70 42.97
N ASP A 154 -9.36 38.70 42.08
CA ASP A 154 -9.78 37.34 42.42
C ASP A 154 -8.52 36.55 42.80
N GLU A 155 -8.58 36.00 44.01
CA GLU A 155 -7.60 35.14 44.63
C GLU A 155 -7.42 33.86 43.77
N PRO A 156 -6.19 33.38 43.52
CA PRO A 156 -5.97 32.19 42.71
C PRO A 156 -6.55 30.96 43.42
N ARG A 157 -7.75 30.54 43.03
CA ARG A 157 -8.31 29.23 43.38
C ARG A 157 -7.39 28.14 42.83
N GLU A 158 -6.67 27.48 43.73
CA GLU A 158 -5.92 26.25 43.50
C GLU A 158 -6.85 25.18 42.89
N LEU A 159 -6.71 24.95 41.59
CA LEU A 159 -7.29 23.83 40.85
C LEU A 159 -6.36 22.60 40.91
N ASP A 160 -5.84 22.28 42.10
CA ASP A 160 -4.79 21.27 42.32
C ASP A 160 -5.26 19.80 42.23
N GLY A 161 -6.52 19.56 41.87
CA GLY A 161 -7.08 18.20 41.80
C GLY A 161 -6.92 17.48 40.45
N GLN A 162 -6.96 18.22 39.33
CA GLN A 162 -7.08 17.60 38.00
C GLN A 162 -5.74 17.35 37.29
N GLY A 163 -4.69 18.08 37.66
CA GLY A 163 -3.36 17.90 37.06
C GLY A 163 -2.75 16.52 37.33
N GLY A 164 -2.99 15.96 38.53
CA GLY A 164 -2.43 14.67 38.93
C GLY A 164 -3.02 13.47 38.17
N GLU A 165 -4.30 13.52 37.78
CA GLU A 165 -4.92 12.44 37.00
C GLU A 165 -4.40 12.41 35.56
N LEU A 166 -4.29 13.59 34.94
CA LEU A 166 -3.72 13.71 33.60
C LEU A 166 -2.26 13.23 33.57
N GLN A 167 -1.47 13.57 34.59
CA GLN A 167 -0.08 13.14 34.69
C GLN A 167 0.05 11.63 34.90
N ARG A 168 -0.83 11.01 35.70
CA ARG A 168 -0.90 9.55 35.84
C ARG A 168 -1.27 8.87 34.53
N LEU A 169 -2.26 9.41 33.80
CA LEU A 169 -2.64 8.86 32.50
C LEU A 169 -1.50 8.97 31.49
N HIS A 170 -0.79 10.11 31.45
CA HIS A 170 0.37 10.29 30.60
C HIS A 170 1.48 9.27 30.93
N ALA A 171 1.80 9.09 32.21
CA ALA A 171 2.78 8.09 32.64
C ALA A 171 2.39 6.66 32.24
N ALA A 172 1.11 6.29 32.37
CA ALA A 172 0.62 4.97 31.96
C ALA A 172 0.68 4.76 30.44
N ILE A 173 0.42 5.81 29.65
CA ILE A 173 0.55 5.75 28.19
C ILE A 173 2.02 5.57 27.80
N THR A 174 2.94 6.31 28.43
CA THR A 174 4.38 6.17 28.19
C THR A 174 4.87 4.76 28.56
N ASP A 175 4.53 4.24 29.74
CA ASP A 175 4.91 2.88 30.17
C ASP A 175 4.37 1.81 29.22
N CYS A 176 3.12 1.96 28.76
CA CYS A 176 2.55 1.07 27.75
C CYS A 176 3.34 1.12 26.44
N GLY A 177 3.75 2.31 26.01
CA GLY A 177 4.60 2.52 24.83
C GLY A 177 5.95 1.81 24.97
N ASP A 178 6.64 2.00 26.09
CA ASP A 178 7.95 1.40 26.35
C ASP A 178 7.87 -0.13 26.36
N ARG A 179 6.80 -0.69 26.93
CA ARG A 179 6.57 -2.15 26.93
C ARG A 179 6.31 -2.71 25.54
N ILE A 180 5.61 -1.96 24.67
CA ILE A 180 5.41 -2.36 23.27
C ILE A 180 6.75 -2.34 22.52
N VAL A 181 7.55 -1.28 22.70
CA VAL A 181 8.88 -1.17 22.07
C VAL A 181 9.79 -2.31 22.51
N ALA A 182 9.88 -2.59 23.81
CA ALA A 182 10.65 -3.70 24.35
C ALA A 182 10.18 -5.07 23.83
N ALA A 183 8.88 -5.25 23.59
CA ALA A 183 8.34 -6.48 23.02
C ALA A 183 8.66 -6.64 21.51
N LEU A 184 8.90 -5.53 20.79
CA LEU A 184 9.24 -5.55 19.37
C LEU A 184 10.74 -5.73 19.10
N GLU A 185 11.60 -5.36 20.06
CA GLU A 185 13.06 -5.49 19.97
C GLU A 185 13.55 -6.91 19.58
N PRO A 186 13.11 -8.01 20.21
CA PRO A 186 13.55 -9.36 19.81
C PRO A 186 13.08 -9.78 18.40
N ILE A 187 11.97 -9.20 17.93
CA ILE A 187 11.49 -9.43 16.56
C ILE A 187 12.42 -8.73 15.58
N ALA A 188 12.82 -7.49 15.87
CA ALA A 188 13.77 -6.75 15.05
C ALA A 188 15.12 -7.48 14.94
N ASP A 189 15.65 -7.99 16.06
CA ASP A 189 16.88 -8.79 16.09
C ASP A 189 16.76 -10.06 15.23
N SER A 190 15.62 -10.75 15.31
CA SER A 190 15.36 -11.95 14.51
C SER A 190 15.35 -11.64 13.00
N PHE A 191 14.78 -10.50 12.61
CA PHE A 191 14.80 -10.04 11.21
C PHE A 191 16.22 -9.69 10.75
N GLN A 192 17.02 -9.00 11.58
CA GLN A 192 18.42 -8.71 11.25
C GLN A 192 19.24 -10.00 11.08
N GLN A 193 19.04 -10.97 11.97
CA GLN A 193 19.70 -12.27 11.88
C GLN A 193 19.30 -13.01 10.59
N LEU A 194 18.02 -12.99 10.22
CA LEU A 194 17.56 -13.59 8.97
C LEU A 194 18.17 -12.92 7.74
N THR A 195 18.19 -11.58 7.70
CA THR A 195 18.83 -10.82 6.61
C THR A 195 20.30 -11.17 6.47
N HIS A 196 21.03 -11.30 7.59
CA HIS A 196 22.43 -11.72 7.59
C HIS A 196 22.60 -13.14 7.02
N GLN A 197 21.75 -14.11 7.43
CA GLN A 197 21.80 -15.48 6.92
C GLN A 197 21.51 -15.55 5.40
N VAL A 198 20.54 -14.78 4.92
CA VAL A 198 20.25 -14.69 3.48
C VAL A 198 21.43 -14.08 2.73
N GLY A 199 22.09 -13.06 3.29
CA GLY A 199 23.31 -12.48 2.71
C GLY A 199 24.43 -13.51 2.53
N LEU A 200 24.70 -14.32 3.56
CA LEU A 200 25.69 -15.39 3.48
C LEU A 200 25.33 -16.43 2.40
N LEU A 201 24.05 -16.80 2.28
CA LEU A 201 23.60 -17.76 1.27
C LEU A 201 23.80 -17.23 -0.16
N VAL A 202 23.49 -15.95 -0.38
CA VAL A 202 23.71 -15.28 -1.68
C VAL A 202 25.20 -15.29 -2.04
N GLU A 203 26.09 -15.03 -1.08
CA GLU A 203 27.53 -15.07 -1.30
C GLU A 203 28.04 -16.47 -1.67
N VAL A 204 27.51 -17.51 -1.03
CA VAL A 204 27.82 -18.92 -1.37
C VAL A 204 27.35 -19.25 -2.79
N LEU A 205 26.14 -18.83 -3.18
CA LEU A 205 25.61 -19.07 -4.52
C LEU A 205 26.41 -18.31 -5.59
N ALA A 206 26.84 -17.07 -5.30
CA ALA A 206 27.70 -16.31 -6.18
C ALA A 206 29.06 -17.02 -6.41
N LYS A 207 29.67 -17.56 -5.35
CA LYS A 207 30.90 -18.36 -5.46
C LYS A 207 30.69 -19.65 -6.27
N GLN A 208 29.56 -20.35 -6.09
CA GLN A 208 29.25 -21.54 -6.88
C GLN A 208 29.04 -21.24 -8.37
N ALA A 209 28.47 -20.09 -8.71
CA ALA A 209 28.27 -19.68 -10.10
C ALA A 209 29.60 -19.44 -10.84
N GLN A 210 30.62 -18.90 -10.15
CA GLN A 210 31.95 -18.67 -10.72
C GLN A 210 32.72 -19.97 -11.00
N VAL A 211 32.47 -21.04 -10.24
CA VAL A 211 33.17 -22.33 -10.39
C VAL A 211 32.64 -23.16 -11.58
N ARG A 212 31.53 -22.77 -12.23
CA ARG A 212 30.82 -23.62 -13.19
C ARG A 212 30.62 -23.04 -14.60
N THR A 213 31.54 -22.23 -15.09
CA THR A 213 31.64 -21.98 -16.54
C THR A 213 32.71 -22.89 -17.16
N PRO A 214 32.42 -24.18 -17.45
CA PRO A 214 33.28 -24.91 -18.38
C PRO A 214 33.22 -24.16 -19.70
N CYS A 215 34.38 -23.76 -20.23
CA CYS A 215 34.51 -23.16 -21.54
C CYS A 215 33.82 -24.06 -22.58
N ARG A 216 32.56 -23.77 -22.92
CA ARG A 216 31.83 -24.45 -24.00
C ARG A 216 32.23 -23.97 -25.39
N HIS A 217 33.11 -22.97 -25.47
CA HIS A 217 33.70 -22.56 -26.74
C HIS A 217 34.92 -23.43 -27.00
N VAL A 218 34.77 -24.36 -27.95
CA VAL A 218 35.90 -24.93 -28.68
C VAL A 218 36.60 -23.74 -29.36
N CYS A 219 37.61 -23.17 -28.70
CA CYS A 219 38.49 -22.19 -29.31
C CYS A 219 39.25 -22.92 -30.43
N PRO A 220 39.06 -22.59 -31.72
CA PRO A 220 39.70 -23.31 -32.82
C PRO A 220 41.23 -23.16 -32.84
N THR A 221 41.75 -22.17 -32.11
CA THR A 221 43.17 -21.81 -32.07
C THR A 221 43.86 -22.13 -30.75
N CYS A 222 43.11 -22.45 -29.69
CA CYS A 222 43.66 -22.68 -28.37
C CYS A 222 43.73 -24.19 -28.12
N ARG A 223 44.89 -24.80 -28.40
CA ARG A 223 45.19 -26.20 -28.10
C ARG A 223 45.50 -26.39 -26.60
N CYS A 224 44.66 -25.83 -25.74
CA CYS A 224 44.88 -25.85 -24.30
C CYS A 224 44.57 -27.25 -23.77
N LEU A 225 45.62 -27.93 -23.31
CA LEU A 225 45.51 -29.18 -22.56
C LEU A 225 44.67 -28.94 -21.28
N PRO A 226 43.90 -29.93 -20.83
CA PRO A 226 42.80 -29.76 -19.87
C PRO A 226 43.20 -29.43 -18.42
N GLU A 227 44.42 -28.97 -18.12
CA GLU A 227 44.89 -28.82 -16.73
C GLU A 227 45.51 -27.46 -16.34
N GLN A 228 45.42 -26.41 -17.16
CA GLN A 228 45.86 -25.07 -16.73
C GLN A 228 44.70 -24.08 -16.67
N SER A 229 44.33 -23.71 -15.44
CA SER A 229 43.34 -22.66 -15.18
C SER A 229 43.88 -21.31 -15.66
N CYS A 230 43.24 -20.75 -16.68
CA CYS A 230 43.51 -19.39 -17.13
C CYS A 230 42.96 -18.40 -16.09
N ASN A 231 43.82 -17.92 -15.20
CA ASN A 231 43.53 -16.77 -14.35
C ASN A 231 43.60 -15.50 -15.20
N SER A 232 42.49 -15.11 -15.83
CA SER A 232 42.36 -13.79 -16.42
C SER A 232 41.82 -12.81 -15.36
N GLU A 233 42.72 -12.37 -14.48
CA GLU A 233 42.52 -11.19 -13.63
C GLU A 233 42.52 -9.96 -14.54
N GLY A 234 41.34 -9.42 -14.85
CA GLY A 234 41.27 -8.17 -15.60
C GLY A 234 39.89 -7.88 -16.14
N THR A 235 38.96 -7.47 -15.27
CA THR A 235 37.81 -6.60 -15.63
C THR A 235 36.90 -6.25 -14.43
N GLU A 236 37.15 -6.79 -13.23
CA GLU A 236 36.20 -6.65 -12.10
C GLU A 236 36.22 -5.29 -11.37
N GLN A 237 36.89 -4.25 -11.88
CA GLN A 237 36.93 -2.93 -11.23
C GLN A 237 35.84 -1.95 -11.68
N HIS A 238 35.05 -2.25 -12.71
CA HIS A 238 34.09 -1.26 -13.25
C HIS A 238 32.66 -1.35 -12.69
N LEU A 239 32.28 -2.45 -12.03
CA LEU A 239 30.89 -2.65 -11.55
C LEU A 239 30.70 -2.38 -10.04
N LYS A 240 31.77 -2.13 -9.28
CA LYS A 240 31.65 -1.78 -7.85
C LYS A 240 31.29 -0.30 -7.62
N SER A 241 31.42 0.58 -8.61
CA SER A 241 31.17 2.02 -8.43
C SER A 241 29.71 2.45 -8.58
N GLU A 242 28.80 1.63 -9.10
CA GLU A 242 27.39 2.03 -9.29
C GLU A 242 26.46 1.62 -8.14
N VAL A 243 26.88 0.72 -7.25
CA VAL A 243 26.01 0.23 -6.15
C VAL A 243 26.12 1.11 -4.89
N GLU A 244 27.19 1.88 -4.71
CA GLU A 244 27.35 2.76 -3.54
C GLU A 244 26.61 4.11 -3.63
N GLN A 245 25.98 4.46 -4.75
CA GLN A 245 25.25 5.73 -4.88
C GLN A 245 23.77 5.70 -4.48
N PHE A 246 23.24 4.56 -4.03
CA PHE A 246 21.78 4.41 -3.82
C PHE A 246 21.31 4.30 -2.36
N THR A 247 22.17 4.58 -1.38
CA THR A 247 21.76 4.60 0.02
C THR A 247 22.22 5.87 0.72
N TRP A 248 21.28 6.46 1.48
CA TRP A 248 21.42 7.54 2.48
C TRP A 248 21.14 8.97 2.02
N GLU A 249 19.85 9.30 1.85
CA GLU A 249 19.25 10.47 2.53
C GLU A 249 17.83 10.08 2.98
N ALA A 250 17.69 9.77 4.27
CA ALA A 250 16.45 9.61 5.02
C ALA A 250 16.62 10.30 6.37
#